data_AF-A0A931S5Z5-F1
#
_entry.id   AF-A0A931S5Z5-F1
#
_cell.length_a   1.000
_cell.length_b   1.000
_cell.length_c   1.000
_cell.angle_alpha   90.00
_cell.angle_beta   90.00
_cell.angle_gamma   90.00
#
_symmetry.space_group_name_H-M   'P 1'
#
loop_
_entity.id
_entity.type
_entity.pdbx_description
1 polymer ?
#
loop_
_entity_poly.entity_id
_entity_poly.type
_entity_poly.pdbx_seq_one_letter_code
_entity_poly.pdbx_strand_id
1 'polypeptide(L)'
;MSRKEFATALIALLAGLFLVGTMASDLTAASAPRPLPKLATIATTSPGSTLAIFASGIAKVVGDRTEMSPRVQNFSSYVTYIPMLDSGDLEMGVTVSTEGLYAWKGLEPYKKNRNIRLLMAGPDLLTAYLTTKASGIRTVRDLKGKRVSLVVTLATMKLWGEAQLKAAGLDP
;
A
#
# COMPACT_ATOMS: atom_id res chain seq x y z
N MET A 1 15.17 22.83 -65.26
CA MET A 1 14.41 22.68 -64.00
C MET A 1 13.22 23.61 -64.07
N SER A 2 12.01 23.06 -64.12
CA SER A 2 10.79 23.84 -64.34
C SER A 2 10.40 24.61 -63.07
N ARG A 3 9.73 25.76 -63.21
CA ARG A 3 9.20 26.56 -62.07
C ARG A 3 8.36 25.73 -61.09
N LYS A 4 7.75 24.64 -61.56
CA LYS A 4 6.95 23.71 -60.75
C LYS A 4 7.82 22.82 -59.87
N GLU A 5 8.95 22.32 -60.37
CA GLU A 5 9.90 21.50 -59.59
C GLU A 5 10.53 22.29 -58.42
N PHE A 6 10.82 23.58 -58.63
CA PHE A 6 11.39 24.45 -57.60
C PHE A 6 10.40 24.74 -56.46
N ALA A 7 9.12 24.93 -56.80
CA ALA A 7 8.06 25.16 -55.82
C ALA A 7 7.79 23.91 -54.95
N THR A 8 7.80 22.72 -55.56
CA THR A 8 7.60 21.46 -54.83
C THR A 8 8.77 21.16 -53.90
N ALA A 9 10.00 21.44 -54.33
CA ALA A 9 11.20 21.29 -53.49
C ALA A 9 11.21 22.25 -52.30
N LEU A 10 10.74 23.50 -52.48
CA LEU A 10 10.68 24.50 -51.41
C LEU A 10 9.59 24.17 -50.38
N ILE A 11 8.43 23.65 -50.83
CA ILE A 11 7.34 23.21 -49.93
C ILE A 11 7.77 21.97 -49.13
N ALA A 12 8.48 21.01 -49.76
CA ALA A 12 9.02 19.85 -49.06
C ALA A 12 10.10 20.21 -48.04
N LEU A 13 10.95 21.21 -48.34
CA LEU A 13 11.97 21.70 -47.42
C LEU A 13 11.36 22.43 -46.22
N LEU A 14 10.32 23.24 -46.44
CA LEU A 14 9.58 23.94 -45.38
C LEU A 14 8.75 22.99 -44.50
N ALA A 15 8.16 21.95 -45.08
CA ALA A 15 7.45 20.91 -44.33
C ALA A 15 8.40 20.04 -43.49
N GLY A 16 9.60 19.74 -44.01
CA GLY A 16 10.65 19.04 -43.26
C GLY A 16 11.19 19.85 -42.08
N LEU A 17 11.33 21.17 -42.23
CA LEU A 17 11.80 22.06 -41.16
C LEU A 17 10.75 22.22 -40.04
N PHE A 18 9.46 22.16 -40.37
CA PHE A 18 8.37 22.21 -39.39
C PHE A 18 8.24 20.91 -38.56
N LEU A 19 8.63 19.77 -39.12
CA LEU A 19 8.56 18.47 -38.44
C LEU A 19 9.75 18.21 -37.49
N VAL A 20 10.89 18.86 -37.72
CA VAL A 20 12.08 18.77 -36.85
C VAL A 20 12.02 19.78 -35.69
N GLY A 21 11.34 20.91 -35.88
CA GLY A 21 11.18 21.94 -34.85
C GLY A 21 10.27 21.56 -33.68
N THR A 22 9.41 20.56 -33.82
CA THR A 22 8.48 20.13 -32.76
C THR A 22 9.03 19.02 -31.86
N MET A 23 10.09 18.33 -32.27
CA MET A 23 10.68 17.20 -31.52
C MET A 23 11.76 17.62 -30.50
N ALA A 24 12.08 18.92 -30.39
CA ALA A 24 13.12 19.42 -29.49
C ALA A 24 12.57 20.03 -28.18
N SER A 25 11.26 20.21 -28.05
CA SER A 25 10.63 20.88 -26.89
C SER A 25 10.24 19.93 -25.74
N ASP A 26 10.24 18.62 -25.96
CA ASP A 26 9.72 17.65 -24.97
C ASP A 26 10.77 17.12 -23.98
N LEU A 27 12.05 17.48 -24.11
CA LEU A 27 13.11 16.92 -23.27
C LEU A 27 13.42 17.71 -21.98
N THR A 28 12.70 18.80 -21.74
CA THR A 28 12.88 19.69 -20.55
C THR A 28 11.63 19.84 -19.69
N ALA A 29 10.73 18.86 -19.70
CA ALA A 29 9.74 18.72 -18.63
C ALA A 29 10.42 18.22 -17.34
N ALA A 30 11.26 19.05 -16.74
CA ALA A 30 11.55 18.95 -15.31
C ALA A 30 10.20 18.96 -14.60
N SER A 31 9.85 17.87 -13.91
CA SER A 31 8.56 17.77 -13.24
C SER A 31 8.41 18.92 -12.26
N ALA A 32 7.60 19.91 -12.60
CA ALA A 32 7.16 20.92 -11.64
C ALA A 32 6.59 20.17 -10.42
N PRO A 33 6.90 20.60 -9.17
CA PRO A 33 6.38 19.95 -7.99
C PRO A 33 4.86 19.89 -8.09
N ARG A 34 4.32 18.67 -8.23
CA ARG A 34 2.88 18.46 -8.33
C ARG A 34 2.28 18.88 -6.98
N PRO A 35 1.28 19.78 -6.96
CA PRO A 35 0.64 20.17 -5.70
C PRO A 35 0.09 18.93 -4.99
N LEU A 36 0.24 18.89 -3.66
CA LEU A 36 -0.27 17.79 -2.86
C LEU A 36 -1.79 17.67 -3.04
N PRO A 37 -2.35 16.44 -3.06
CA PRO A 37 -3.78 16.27 -3.17
C PRO A 37 -4.47 16.82 -1.92
N LYS A 38 -5.50 17.65 -2.12
CA LYS A 38 -6.27 18.24 -1.00
C LYS A 38 -7.00 17.20 -0.15
N LEU A 39 -7.41 16.09 -0.75
CA LEU A 39 -8.05 14.97 -0.07
C LEU A 39 -7.19 13.73 -0.26
N ALA A 40 -6.97 12.97 0.81
CA ALA A 40 -6.31 11.68 0.74
C ALA A 40 -6.97 10.70 1.72
N THR A 41 -7.12 9.46 1.30
CA THR A 41 -7.65 8.40 2.15
C THR A 41 -6.49 7.58 2.71
N ILE A 42 -6.53 7.33 4.02
CA ILE A 42 -5.63 6.39 4.69
C ILE A 42 -6.46 5.16 5.07
N ALA A 43 -6.30 4.10 4.29
CA ALA A 43 -6.94 2.82 4.52
C ALA A 43 -6.33 2.10 5.73
N THR A 44 -7.17 1.49 6.54
CA THR A 44 -6.77 0.66 7.69
C THR A 44 -7.77 -0.47 7.91
N THR A 45 -7.53 -1.31 8.91
CA THR A 45 -8.45 -2.36 9.36
C THR A 45 -9.24 -1.92 10.60
N SER A 46 -9.94 -2.86 11.25
CA SER A 46 -10.94 -2.67 12.30
C SER A 46 -10.75 -1.45 13.22
N PRO A 47 -11.83 -0.69 13.50
CA PRO A 47 -11.81 0.37 14.50
C PRO A 47 -11.30 -0.15 15.86
N GLY A 48 -10.51 0.67 16.55
CA GLY A 48 -9.92 0.30 17.85
C GLY A 48 -8.69 -0.62 17.77
N SER A 49 -8.33 -1.10 16.57
CA SER A 49 -7.05 -1.78 16.37
C SER A 49 -5.86 -0.82 16.51
N THR A 50 -4.70 -1.36 16.88
CA THR A 50 -3.44 -0.62 16.93
C THR A 50 -3.15 0.14 15.63
N LEU A 51 -3.49 -0.44 14.47
CA LEU A 51 -3.22 0.17 13.17
C LEU A 51 -4.19 1.29 12.82
N ALA A 52 -5.46 1.19 13.25
CA ALA A 52 -6.40 2.31 13.14
C ALA A 52 -5.97 3.51 14.00
N ILE A 53 -5.38 3.25 15.17
CA ILE A 53 -4.77 4.30 16.01
C ILE A 53 -3.59 4.95 15.29
N PHE A 54 -2.67 4.16 14.71
CA PHE A 54 -1.57 4.69 13.90
C PHE A 54 -2.06 5.52 12.70
N ALA A 55 -3.05 5.03 11.95
CA ALA A 55 -3.62 5.74 10.81
C ALA A 55 -4.20 7.10 11.23
N SER A 56 -4.90 7.15 12.36
CA SER A 56 -5.47 8.38 12.92
C SER A 56 -4.39 9.37 13.38
N GLY A 57 -3.33 8.87 14.01
CA GLY A 57 -2.18 9.68 14.40
C GLY A 57 -1.47 10.30 13.20
N ILE A 58 -1.22 9.50 12.16
CA ILE A 58 -0.63 9.97 10.89
C ILE A 58 -1.54 11.00 10.23
N ALA A 59 -2.84 10.73 10.12
CA ALA A 59 -3.81 11.65 9.55
C ALA A 59 -3.80 13.01 10.27
N LYS A 60 -3.76 13.00 11.61
CA LYS A 60 -3.67 14.23 12.41
C LYS A 60 -2.41 15.01 12.09
N VAL A 61 -1.24 14.38 12.11
CA VAL A 61 0.04 15.08 11.85
C VAL A 61 0.09 15.63 10.43
N VAL A 62 -0.37 14.87 9.43
CA VAL A 62 -0.42 15.33 8.04
C VAL A 62 -1.39 16.50 7.89
N GLY A 63 -2.58 16.43 8.48
CA GLY A 63 -3.56 17.52 8.43
C GLY A 63 -3.12 18.79 9.17
N ASP A 64 -2.37 18.64 10.27
CA ASP A 64 -1.86 19.78 11.05
C ASP A 64 -0.65 20.47 10.37
N ARG A 65 0.04 19.78 9.46
CA ARG A 65 1.35 20.22 8.90
C ARG A 65 1.35 20.45 7.39
N THR A 66 0.28 20.12 6.69
CA THR A 66 0.19 20.23 5.23
C THR A 66 -1.17 20.78 4.82
N GLU A 67 -1.35 21.08 3.53
CA GLU A 67 -2.64 21.46 2.97
C GLU A 67 -3.58 20.25 2.72
N MET A 68 -3.11 19.04 3.02
CA MET A 68 -3.90 17.82 2.84
C MET A 68 -4.95 17.70 3.95
N SER A 69 -6.13 17.20 3.60
CA SER A 69 -7.21 16.84 4.52
C SER A 69 -7.38 15.31 4.54
N PRO A 70 -6.47 14.56 5.19
CA PRO A 70 -6.52 13.11 5.19
C PRO A 70 -7.74 12.57 5.95
N ARG A 71 -8.33 11.48 5.45
CA ARG A 71 -9.44 10.76 6.11
C ARG A 71 -9.06 9.31 6.34
N VAL A 72 -9.31 8.80 7.53
CA VAL A 72 -9.10 7.38 7.85
C VAL A 72 -10.33 6.57 7.45
N GLN A 73 -10.13 5.51 6.67
CA GLN A 73 -11.19 4.61 6.27
C GLN A 73 -10.89 3.18 6.73
N ASN A 74 -11.83 2.59 7.46
CA ASN A 74 -11.72 1.21 7.93
C ASN A 74 -12.26 0.23 6.89
N PHE A 75 -11.53 -0.84 6.67
CA PHE A 75 -11.91 -1.97 5.83
C PHE A 75 -11.94 -3.26 6.64
N SER A 76 -12.62 -4.27 6.11
CA SER A 76 -12.74 -5.59 6.76
C SER A 76 -11.44 -6.38 6.76
N SER A 77 -10.58 -6.19 5.77
CA SER A 77 -9.30 -6.91 5.61
C SER A 77 -8.32 -6.18 4.70
N TYR A 78 -7.02 -6.47 4.84
CA TYR A 78 -5.97 -6.06 3.90
C TYR A 78 -6.21 -6.58 2.48
N VAL A 79 -6.78 -7.78 2.35
CA VAL A 79 -7.12 -8.40 1.06
C VAL A 79 -8.12 -7.54 0.29
N THR A 80 -8.95 -6.77 1.00
CA THR A 80 -9.94 -5.88 0.40
C THR A 80 -9.30 -4.60 -0.14
N TYR A 81 -8.47 -3.91 0.66
CA TYR A 81 -8.02 -2.56 0.31
C TYR A 81 -6.64 -2.52 -0.36
N ILE A 82 -5.78 -3.52 -0.20
CA ILE A 82 -4.47 -3.53 -0.86
C ILE A 82 -4.60 -3.50 -2.40
N PRO A 83 -5.50 -4.26 -3.05
CA PRO A 83 -5.73 -4.13 -4.47
C PRO A 83 -6.20 -2.73 -4.90
N MET A 84 -6.94 -2.03 -4.03
CA MET A 84 -7.39 -0.65 -4.27
C MET A 84 -6.22 0.35 -4.20
N LEU A 85 -5.19 0.07 -3.39
CA LEU A 85 -3.93 0.83 -3.44
C LEU A 85 -3.17 0.58 -4.75
N ASP A 86 -3.28 -0.62 -5.32
CA ASP A 86 -2.61 -0.98 -6.58
C ASP A 86 -3.30 -0.39 -7.81
N SER A 87 -4.64 -0.34 -7.81
CA SER A 87 -5.45 0.31 -8.84
C SER A 87 -5.39 1.83 -8.78
N GLY A 88 -5.07 2.39 -7.60
CA GLY A 88 -5.10 3.83 -7.35
C GLY A 88 -6.45 4.36 -6.87
N ASP A 89 -7.40 3.47 -6.53
CA ASP A 89 -8.69 3.86 -5.93
C ASP A 89 -8.53 4.34 -4.48
N LEU A 90 -7.39 4.03 -3.83
CA LEU A 90 -6.98 4.55 -2.53
C LEU A 90 -5.55 5.09 -2.62
N GLU A 91 -5.29 6.22 -1.97
CA GLU A 91 -3.98 6.87 -2.05
C GLU A 91 -2.96 6.27 -1.07
N MET A 92 -3.39 5.93 0.15
CA MET A 92 -2.52 5.45 1.22
C MET A 92 -3.19 4.35 2.03
N GLY A 93 -2.37 3.50 2.66
CA GLY A 93 -2.85 2.50 3.59
C GLY A 93 -1.81 2.11 4.63
N VAL A 94 -2.27 1.77 5.83
CA VAL A 94 -1.45 1.26 6.92
C VAL A 94 -1.48 -0.26 6.90
N THR A 95 -0.39 -0.86 6.43
CA THR A 95 -0.22 -2.31 6.34
C THR A 95 0.82 -2.81 7.33
N VAL A 96 0.76 -4.10 7.68
CA VAL A 96 1.90 -4.78 8.30
C VAL A 96 2.85 -5.27 7.20
N SER A 97 4.14 -5.38 7.53
CA SER A 97 5.18 -5.72 6.55
C SER A 97 4.94 -7.06 5.84
N THR A 98 4.36 -8.04 6.53
CA THR A 98 4.03 -9.34 5.94
C THR A 98 2.96 -9.21 4.86
N GLU A 99 1.82 -8.60 5.15
CA GLU A 99 0.74 -8.41 4.16
C GLU A 99 1.23 -7.61 2.94
N GLY A 100 1.99 -6.53 3.16
CA GLY A 100 2.61 -5.77 2.07
C GLY A 100 3.57 -6.59 1.21
N LEU A 101 4.39 -7.45 1.83
CA LEU A 101 5.31 -8.34 1.12
C LEU A 101 4.58 -9.41 0.31
N TYR A 102 3.57 -10.06 0.89
CA TYR A 102 2.76 -11.07 0.21
C TYR A 102 2.05 -10.45 -1.00
N ALA A 103 1.45 -9.26 -0.83
CA ALA A 103 0.82 -8.51 -1.90
C ALA A 103 1.79 -8.12 -3.02
N TRP A 104 2.98 -7.62 -2.67
CA TRP A 104 4.01 -7.22 -3.63
C TRP A 104 4.54 -8.41 -4.45
N LYS A 105 4.69 -9.57 -3.80
CA LYS A 105 5.15 -10.80 -4.45
C LYS A 105 4.04 -11.53 -5.22
N GLY A 106 2.78 -11.28 -4.88
CA GLY A 106 1.63 -12.02 -5.41
C GLY A 106 1.52 -13.42 -4.82
N LEU A 107 1.76 -13.53 -3.51
CA LEU A 107 1.57 -14.76 -2.75
C LEU A 107 0.15 -14.79 -2.19
N GLU A 108 -0.45 -15.98 -2.11
CA GLU A 108 -1.78 -16.19 -1.54
C GLU A 108 -1.94 -15.48 -0.18
N PRO A 109 -3.07 -14.77 0.07
CA PRO A 109 -4.28 -14.68 -0.78
C PRO A 109 -4.24 -13.55 -1.83
N TYR A 110 -3.08 -12.94 -2.09
CA TYR A 110 -2.98 -11.76 -2.95
C TYR A 110 -2.60 -12.09 -4.38
N LYS A 111 -3.24 -11.39 -5.33
CA LYS A 111 -2.63 -11.18 -6.65
C LYS A 111 -1.42 -10.26 -6.52
N LYS A 112 -0.54 -10.25 -7.51
CA LYS A 112 0.65 -9.40 -7.49
C LYS A 112 0.28 -7.93 -7.68
N ASN A 113 0.57 -7.11 -6.68
CA ASN A 113 0.35 -5.66 -6.68
C ASN A 113 1.69 -4.96 -6.99
N ARG A 114 1.81 -4.29 -8.13
CA ARG A 114 3.07 -3.71 -8.65
C ARG A 114 3.23 -2.21 -8.40
N ASN A 115 2.15 -1.53 -8.01
CA ASN A 115 2.09 -0.08 -7.92
C ASN A 115 2.14 0.42 -6.47
N ILE A 116 2.02 -0.47 -5.49
CA ILE A 116 2.18 -0.11 -4.08
C ILE A 116 3.64 0.25 -3.75
N ARG A 117 3.86 1.24 -2.89
CA ARG A 117 5.19 1.68 -2.43
C ARG A 117 5.19 1.89 -0.92
N LEU A 118 6.32 1.59 -0.28
CA LEU A 118 6.53 1.87 1.13
C LEU A 118 6.85 3.35 1.31
N LEU A 119 6.07 4.05 2.15
CA LEU A 119 6.30 5.45 2.51
C LEU A 119 7.09 5.57 3.82
N MET A 120 6.75 4.74 4.82
CA MET A 120 7.34 4.77 6.14
C MET A 120 7.30 3.37 6.76
N ALA A 121 8.40 2.94 7.37
CA ALA A 121 8.40 1.78 8.25
C ALA A 121 7.89 2.18 9.64
N GLY A 122 6.88 1.47 10.14
CA GLY A 122 6.37 1.63 11.49
C GLY A 122 7.23 0.92 12.54
N PRO A 123 6.83 0.98 13.82
CA PRO A 123 7.49 0.22 14.88
C PRO A 123 7.18 -1.28 14.75
N ASP A 124 7.95 -2.09 15.49
CA ASP A 124 7.70 -3.54 15.57
C ASP A 124 6.34 -3.82 16.20
N LEU A 125 5.53 -4.63 15.49
CA LEU A 125 4.26 -5.10 15.99
C LEU A 125 4.47 -6.42 16.74
N LEU A 126 4.56 -6.34 18.07
CA LEU A 126 4.68 -7.52 18.93
C LEU A 126 3.32 -8.19 19.11
N THR A 127 3.28 -9.50 18.90
CA THR A 127 2.08 -10.33 19.08
C THR A 127 2.25 -11.23 20.29
N ALA A 128 1.18 -11.39 21.06
CA ALA A 128 1.18 -12.24 22.26
C ALA A 128 -0.19 -12.90 22.43
N TYR A 129 -0.20 -14.06 23.07
CA TYR A 129 -1.43 -14.64 23.59
C TYR A 129 -1.79 -13.96 24.90
N LEU A 130 -3.00 -13.40 24.96
CA LEU A 130 -3.53 -12.80 26.19
C LEU A 130 -4.34 -13.84 26.95
N THR A 131 -4.04 -13.99 28.24
CA THR A 131 -4.73 -14.92 29.12
C THR A 131 -5.08 -14.23 30.43
N THR A 132 -6.15 -14.70 31.08
CA THR A 132 -6.47 -14.24 32.44
C THR A 132 -5.59 -14.94 33.46
N LYS A 133 -5.29 -14.25 34.57
CA LYS A 133 -4.57 -14.88 35.71
C LYS A 133 -5.27 -16.15 36.21
N ALA A 134 -6.61 -16.16 36.21
CA ALA A 134 -7.42 -17.29 36.65
C ALA A 134 -7.31 -18.52 35.73
N SER A 135 -6.90 -18.35 34.47
CA SER A 135 -6.76 -19.48 33.54
C SER A 135 -5.55 -20.37 33.84
N GLY A 136 -4.58 -19.89 34.62
CA GLY A 136 -3.34 -20.61 34.92
C GLY A 136 -2.37 -20.77 33.75
N ILE A 137 -2.69 -20.24 32.57
CA ILE A 137 -1.86 -20.34 31.35
C ILE A 137 -0.67 -19.39 31.46
N ARG A 138 0.54 -19.95 31.45
CA ARG A 138 1.81 -19.20 31.54
C ARG A 138 2.72 -19.39 30.34
N THR A 139 2.56 -20.49 29.63
CA THR A 139 3.35 -20.84 28.44
C THR A 139 2.44 -21.18 27.27
N VAL A 140 2.96 -21.10 26.05
CA VAL A 140 2.21 -21.49 24.85
C VAL A 140 1.77 -22.96 24.94
N ARG A 141 2.55 -23.84 25.58
CA ARG A 141 2.20 -25.27 25.77
C ARG A 141 0.94 -25.47 26.60
N ASP A 142 0.65 -24.56 27.52
CA ASP A 142 -0.55 -24.65 28.37
C ASP A 142 -1.85 -24.38 27.57
N LEU A 143 -1.74 -23.92 26.32
CA LEU A 143 -2.87 -23.78 25.40
C LEU A 143 -3.38 -25.13 24.88
N LYS A 144 -2.71 -26.26 25.16
CA LYS A 144 -3.16 -27.59 24.73
C LYS A 144 -4.58 -27.88 25.23
N GLY A 145 -5.47 -28.23 24.31
CA GLY A 145 -6.87 -28.52 24.61
C GLY A 145 -7.68 -27.31 25.07
N LYS A 146 -7.15 -26.08 24.93
CA LYS A 146 -7.88 -24.84 25.17
C LYS A 146 -8.38 -24.26 23.85
N ARG A 147 -9.47 -23.48 23.92
CA ARG A 147 -9.93 -22.69 22.79
C ARG A 147 -9.03 -21.46 22.64
N VAL A 148 -8.35 -21.34 21.49
CA VAL A 148 -7.48 -20.20 21.17
C VAL A 148 -8.14 -19.37 20.08
N SER A 149 -8.27 -18.07 20.31
CA SER A 149 -8.72 -17.13 19.28
C SER A 149 -7.51 -16.55 18.56
N LEU A 150 -7.48 -16.67 17.24
CA LEU A 150 -6.48 -16.04 16.39
C LEU A 150 -7.09 -14.81 15.71
N VAL A 151 -6.31 -13.74 15.57
CA VAL A 151 -6.76 -12.51 14.90
C VAL A 151 -6.90 -12.79 13.40
N VAL A 152 -8.14 -12.85 12.92
CA VAL A 152 -8.48 -13.28 11.55
C VAL A 152 -8.39 -12.17 10.50
N THR A 153 -8.26 -10.90 10.90
CA THR A 153 -8.21 -9.75 9.97
C THR A 153 -6.90 -9.66 9.20
N LEU A 154 -5.87 -10.36 9.65
CA LEU A 154 -4.57 -10.51 9.01
C LEU A 154 -4.53 -11.90 8.38
N ALA A 155 -4.60 -11.99 7.05
CA ALA A 155 -4.55 -13.27 6.35
C ALA A 155 -3.29 -14.05 6.71
N THR A 156 -2.18 -13.35 6.90
CA THR A 156 -0.91 -13.92 7.34
C THR A 156 -0.93 -14.32 8.82
N MET A 157 -1.69 -13.66 9.70
CA MET A 157 -1.67 -13.95 11.14
C MET A 157 -2.23 -15.34 11.47
N LYS A 158 -3.19 -15.87 10.70
CA LYS A 158 -3.63 -17.26 10.88
C LYS A 158 -2.47 -18.24 10.67
N LEU A 159 -1.70 -18.05 9.60
CA LEU A 159 -0.49 -18.84 9.32
C LEU A 159 0.54 -18.71 10.44
N TRP A 160 0.79 -17.48 10.91
CA TRP A 160 1.72 -17.22 12.01
C TRP A 160 1.26 -17.86 13.32
N GLY A 161 -0.02 -17.73 13.67
CA GLY A 161 -0.59 -18.31 14.89
C GLY A 161 -0.55 -19.83 14.88
N GLU A 162 -0.88 -20.47 13.75
CA GLU A 162 -0.75 -21.92 13.57
C GLU A 162 0.71 -22.37 13.65
N ALA A 163 1.64 -21.61 13.04
CA ALA A 163 3.07 -21.90 13.12
C ALA A 163 3.60 -21.78 14.57
N GLN A 164 3.16 -20.78 15.33
CA GLN A 164 3.50 -20.61 16.75
C GLN A 164 2.99 -21.78 17.60
N LEU A 165 1.76 -22.22 17.37
CA LEU A 165 1.18 -23.37 18.07
C LEU A 165 1.91 -24.67 17.71
N LYS A 166 2.19 -24.90 16.43
CA LYS A 166 2.99 -26.06 15.97
C LYS A 166 4.40 -26.06 16.53
N ALA A 167 5.08 -24.91 16.57
CA ALA A 167 6.39 -24.78 17.18
C ALA A 167 6.38 -25.10 18.69
N ALA A 168 5.24 -24.89 19.37
CA ALA A 168 5.03 -25.32 20.75
C ALA A 168 4.65 -26.80 20.91
N GLY A 169 4.55 -27.55 19.82
CA GLY A 169 4.14 -28.97 19.80
C GLY A 169 2.63 -29.16 19.93
N LEU A 170 1.84 -28.14 19.57
CA LEU A 170 0.37 -28.19 19.58
C LEU A 170 -0.15 -28.37 18.15
N ASP A 171 -1.23 -29.13 18.02
CA ASP A 171 -1.96 -29.26 16.76
C ASP A 171 -3.12 -28.25 16.79
N PRO A 172 -3.05 -27.16 15.99
CA PRO A 172 -4.00 -26.05 16.02
C PRO A 172 -5.33 -26.33 15.30
#